data_AF-A0A7R9MRB4-F1
#
_entry.id   AF-A0A7R9MRB4-F1
#
_cell.length_a   1.000
_cell.length_b   1.000
_cell.length_c   1.000
_cell.angle_alpha   90.00
_cell.angle_beta   90.00
_cell.angle_gamma   90.00
#
_symmetry.space_group_name_H-M   'P 1'
#
loop_
_entity.id
_entity.type
_entity.pdbx_description
1 polymer ?
#
loop_
_entity_poly.entity_id
_entity_poly.type
_entity_poly.pdbx_seq_one_letter_code
_entity_poly.pdbx_strand_id
1 'polypeptide(L)'
;MTDSTGFNIRALPEALQNHLIKDYFSNEGLEYNLIRVPIGGSDFSTHAYSYDDNHKDDFELTHFNLTDDDRNYKIPYMKSALKVSPHKIKFFGSPWAAPAWMKNNSELVHGGYLIGQPGEKYYKTFAKYFVK
;
A
#
# COMPACT_ATOMS: atom_id res chain seq x y z
N MET A 1 7.96 0.56 2.03
CA MET A 1 7.73 0.93 0.62
C MET A 1 6.50 1.83 0.56
N THR A 2 6.67 3.11 0.85
CA THR A 2 5.62 4.12 0.63
C THR A 2 5.61 4.55 -0.83
N ASP A 3 4.59 5.28 -1.27
CA ASP A 3 4.55 5.81 -2.64
C ASP A 3 5.69 6.80 -2.87
N SER A 4 5.96 7.68 -1.90
CA SER A 4 7.13 8.57 -1.93
C SER A 4 8.44 7.80 -2.09
N THR A 5 8.63 6.65 -1.43
CA THR A 5 9.85 5.84 -1.63
C THR A 5 9.96 5.40 -3.09
N GLY A 6 8.93 4.75 -3.65
CA GLY A 6 9.01 4.26 -5.02
C GLY A 6 9.05 5.39 -6.06
N PHE A 7 8.38 6.52 -5.82
CA PHE A 7 8.47 7.72 -6.65
C PHE A 7 9.91 8.25 -6.71
N ASN A 8 10.58 8.38 -5.56
CA ASN A 8 11.96 8.86 -5.50
C ASN A 8 12.95 7.88 -6.12
N ILE A 9 12.76 6.56 -5.93
CA ILE A 9 13.60 5.56 -6.61
C ILE A 9 13.41 5.70 -8.13
N ARG A 10 12.18 5.80 -8.62
CA ARG A 10 11.90 5.94 -10.05
C ARG A 10 12.54 7.17 -10.70
N ALA A 11 12.73 8.25 -9.94
CA ALA A 11 13.38 9.45 -10.42
C ALA A 11 14.89 9.30 -10.66
N LEU A 12 15.52 8.22 -10.14
CA LEU A 12 16.94 7.95 -10.35
C LEU A 12 17.19 7.28 -11.72
N PRO A 13 18.40 7.42 -12.31
CA PRO A 13 18.86 6.56 -13.39
C PRO A 13 18.77 5.07 -13.00
N GLU A 14 18.44 4.19 -13.95
CA GLU A 14 18.19 2.76 -13.71
C GLU A 14 19.35 2.07 -12.97
N ALA A 15 20.60 2.39 -13.32
CA ALA A 15 21.78 1.85 -12.64
C ALA A 15 21.80 2.19 -11.14
N LEU A 16 21.40 3.42 -10.77
CA LEU A 16 21.32 3.85 -9.37
C LEU A 16 20.10 3.27 -8.65
N GLN A 17 18.98 3.04 -9.34
CA GLN A 17 17.85 2.29 -8.77
C GLN A 17 18.29 0.89 -8.35
N ASN A 18 18.99 0.19 -9.24
CA ASN A 18 19.47 -1.16 -8.99
C ASN A 18 20.52 -1.20 -7.87
N HIS A 19 21.43 -0.23 -7.84
CA HIS A 19 22.41 -0.11 -6.77
C HIS A 19 21.73 0.10 -5.41
N LEU A 20 20.80 1.05 -5.31
CA LEU A 20 20.09 1.33 -4.06
C LEU A 20 19.29 0.13 -3.56
N ILE A 21 18.65 -0.64 -4.45
CA ILE A 21 17.97 -1.88 -4.06
C ILE A 21 18.96 -2.94 -3.57
N LYS A 22 20.13 -3.08 -4.21
CA LYS A 22 21.18 -4.00 -3.73
C LYS A 22 21.74 -3.58 -2.37
N ASP A 23 22.00 -2.29 -2.17
CA ASP A 23 22.54 -1.75 -0.93
C ASP A 23 21.64 -2.10 0.27
N TYR A 24 20.32 -2.08 0.10
CA TYR A 24 19.40 -2.45 1.19
C TYR A 24 19.17 -3.96 1.32
N PHE A 25 19.00 -4.67 0.21
CA PHE A 25 18.39 -6.01 0.24
C PHE A 25 19.34 -7.15 -0.11
N SER A 26 20.43 -6.90 -0.85
CA SER A 26 21.31 -7.97 -1.33
C SER A 26 22.37 -8.38 -0.29
N ASN A 27 23.06 -9.49 -0.56
CA ASN A 27 24.22 -9.97 0.20
C ASN A 27 25.48 -9.08 0.05
N GLU A 28 25.47 -8.15 -0.90
CA GLU A 28 26.49 -7.11 -1.06
C GLU A 28 26.17 -5.88 -0.17
N GLY A 29 25.01 -5.85 0.49
CA GLY A 29 24.50 -4.71 1.26
C GLY A 29 24.05 -5.07 2.69
N LEU A 30 22.97 -4.45 3.14
CA LEU A 30 22.45 -4.55 4.52
C LEU A 30 21.53 -5.75 4.77
N GLU A 31 21.18 -6.51 3.72
CA GLU A 31 20.36 -7.73 3.82
C GLU A 31 19.00 -7.54 4.55
N TYR A 32 18.35 -6.39 4.37
CA TYR A 32 17.04 -6.13 4.97
C TYR A 32 16.03 -7.20 4.55
N ASN A 33 15.26 -7.71 5.51
CA ASN A 33 14.31 -8.80 5.28
C ASN A 33 12.87 -8.46 5.73
N LEU A 34 12.58 -7.17 5.96
CA LEU A 34 11.25 -6.67 6.29
C LEU A 34 10.90 -5.46 5.44
N ILE A 35 9.74 -5.50 4.78
CA ILE A 35 9.19 -4.35 4.05
C ILE A 35 7.78 -4.07 4.58
N ARG A 36 7.60 -2.91 5.22
CA ARG A 36 6.27 -2.38 5.52
C ARG A 36 5.65 -1.73 4.28
N VAL A 37 4.38 -2.02 4.00
CA VAL A 37 3.64 -1.55 2.81
C VAL A 37 2.32 -0.91 3.26
N PRO A 38 2.09 0.38 2.97
CA PRO A 38 0.77 0.97 3.12
C PRO A 38 -0.24 0.27 2.21
N ILE A 39 -1.40 -0.12 2.76
CA ILE A 39 -2.56 -0.60 1.99
C ILE A 39 -3.36 0.64 1.60
N GLY A 40 -3.33 1.01 0.32
CA GLY A 40 -3.80 2.31 -0.17
C GLY A 40 -2.77 3.43 0.04
N GLY A 41 -3.25 4.67 0.04
CA GLY A 41 -2.44 5.85 0.28
C GLY A 41 -2.04 6.03 1.74
N SER A 42 -1.04 6.88 1.96
CA SER A 42 -0.53 7.32 3.27
C SER A 42 -0.25 8.83 3.25
N ASP A 43 0.26 9.37 4.35
CA ASP A 43 0.82 10.72 4.39
C ASP A 43 2.06 10.88 3.48
N PHE A 44 2.73 9.77 3.11
CA PHE A 44 3.79 9.70 2.11
C PHE A 44 3.27 9.28 0.73
N SER A 45 2.13 9.83 0.33
CA SER A 45 1.52 9.70 -0.99
C SER A 45 1.21 11.09 -1.54
N THR A 46 1.19 11.26 -2.86
CA THR A 46 0.96 12.57 -3.50
C THR A 46 -0.50 13.01 -3.47
N HIS A 47 -1.41 12.09 -3.16
CA HIS A 47 -2.84 12.31 -3.03
C HIS A 47 -3.43 11.27 -2.06
N ALA A 48 -4.61 11.57 -1.52
CA ALA A 48 -5.36 10.62 -0.68
C ALA A 48 -6.13 9.64 -1.58
N TYR A 49 -5.99 8.34 -1.31
CA TYR A 49 -6.72 7.30 -2.03
C TYR A 49 -6.82 6.01 -1.21
N SER A 50 -7.83 5.20 -1.54
CA SER A 50 -8.01 3.79 -1.20
C SER A 50 -8.19 2.97 -2.49
N TYR A 51 -8.40 1.68 -2.36
CA TYR A 51 -8.62 0.78 -3.50
C TYR A 51 -10.09 0.73 -3.96
N ASP A 52 -11.01 1.45 -3.31
CA ASP A 52 -12.45 1.39 -3.62
C ASP A 52 -13.21 2.71 -3.31
N ASP A 53 -12.64 3.87 -3.67
CA ASP A 53 -13.25 5.18 -3.32
C ASP A 53 -14.33 5.68 -4.28
N ASN A 54 -14.38 5.17 -5.51
CA ASN A 54 -15.24 5.75 -6.56
C ASN A 54 -16.65 5.15 -6.61
N HIS A 55 -16.96 4.21 -5.71
CA HIS A 55 -18.20 3.43 -5.74
C HIS A 55 -18.80 3.33 -4.32
N LYS A 56 -19.78 4.20 -4.03
CA LYS A 56 -20.47 4.20 -2.74
C LYS A 56 -21.25 2.89 -2.57
N ASP A 57 -21.25 2.35 -1.35
CA ASP A 57 -22.03 1.17 -0.96
C ASP A 57 -21.63 -0.11 -1.74
N ASP A 58 -20.39 -0.21 -2.24
CA ASP A 58 -19.83 -1.42 -2.87
C ASP A 58 -19.44 -2.48 -1.82
N PHE A 59 -20.44 -3.01 -1.11
CA PHE A 59 -20.22 -3.97 -0.02
C PHE A 59 -19.59 -5.29 -0.45
N GLU A 60 -19.62 -5.59 -1.75
CA GLU A 60 -19.01 -6.79 -2.35
C GLU A 60 -17.64 -6.51 -2.98
N LEU A 61 -17.14 -5.27 -2.92
CA LEU A 61 -15.82 -4.86 -3.40
C LEU A 61 -15.60 -5.25 -4.87
N THR A 62 -16.63 -5.02 -5.69
CA THR A 62 -16.62 -5.34 -7.12
C THR A 62 -15.73 -4.39 -7.93
N HIS A 63 -15.50 -3.19 -7.43
CA HIS A 63 -14.63 -2.18 -8.03
C HIS A 63 -13.28 -2.04 -7.32
N PHE A 64 -13.00 -2.89 -6.32
CA PHE A 64 -11.70 -2.94 -5.66
C PHE A 64 -10.59 -3.09 -6.69
N ASN A 65 -9.67 -2.15 -6.71
CA ASN A 65 -8.55 -2.20 -7.61
C ASN A 65 -7.32 -1.51 -7.00
N LEU A 66 -6.16 -2.12 -7.23
CA LEU A 66 -4.90 -1.43 -6.98
C LEU A 66 -4.82 -0.18 -7.84
N THR A 67 -4.07 0.81 -7.39
CA THR A 67 -3.89 2.09 -8.11
C THR A 67 -2.60 2.09 -8.92
N ASP A 68 -2.41 3.15 -9.70
CA ASP A 68 -1.16 3.36 -10.42
C ASP A 68 0.03 3.49 -9.48
N ASP A 69 -0.13 4.03 -8.27
CA ASP A 69 0.93 4.11 -7.27
C ASP A 69 1.44 2.73 -6.87
N ASP A 70 0.55 1.74 -6.72
CA ASP A 70 0.97 0.36 -6.43
C ASP A 70 1.69 -0.27 -7.62
N ARG A 71 1.15 -0.10 -8.84
CA ARG A 71 1.68 -0.71 -10.07
C ARG A 71 3.00 -0.10 -10.52
N ASN A 72 3.16 1.20 -10.31
CA ASN A 72 4.28 1.96 -10.84
C ASN A 72 5.38 2.20 -9.81
N TYR A 73 5.06 2.19 -8.51
CA TYR A 73 6.02 2.49 -7.45
C TYR A 73 6.21 1.30 -6.52
N LYS A 74 5.18 0.86 -5.78
CA LYS A 74 5.37 -0.14 -4.72
C LYS A 74 5.78 -1.52 -5.26
N ILE A 75 4.98 -2.10 -6.14
CA ILE A 75 5.13 -3.50 -6.60
C ILE A 75 6.44 -3.72 -7.36
N PRO A 76 6.85 -2.88 -8.32
CA PRO A 76 8.10 -3.09 -9.05
C PRO A 76 9.31 -3.16 -8.13
N TYR A 77 9.45 -2.23 -7.17
CA TYR A 77 10.61 -2.19 -6.28
C TYR A 77 10.59 -3.29 -5.22
N MET A 78 9.42 -3.70 -4.73
CA MET A 78 9.31 -4.90 -3.89
C MET A 78 9.72 -6.18 -4.65
N LYS A 79 9.35 -6.30 -5.93
CA LYS A 79 9.82 -7.41 -6.78
C LYS A 79 11.32 -7.35 -7.02
N SER A 80 11.90 -6.17 -7.21
CA SER A 80 13.36 -6.01 -7.33
C SER A 80 14.09 -6.42 -6.05
N ALA A 81 13.59 -6.02 -4.87
CA ALA A 81 14.12 -6.44 -3.59
C ALA A 81 14.08 -7.97 -3.42
N LEU A 82 12.96 -8.61 -3.78
CA LEU A 82 12.82 -10.07 -3.74
C LEU A 82 13.83 -10.81 -4.63
N LYS A 83 14.21 -10.23 -5.78
CA LYS A 83 15.16 -10.85 -6.71
C LYS A 83 16.59 -10.86 -6.19
N VAL A 84 16.98 -9.83 -5.44
CA VAL A 84 18.38 -9.67 -4.98
C VAL A 84 18.60 -10.17 -3.56
N SER A 85 17.53 -10.34 -2.78
CA SER A 85 17.63 -10.70 -1.37
C SER A 85 18.08 -12.15 -1.17
N PRO A 86 19.10 -12.42 -0.34
CA PRO A 86 19.48 -13.77 0.05
C PRO A 86 18.48 -14.38 1.06
N HIS A 87 17.67 -13.54 1.71
CA HIS A 87 16.70 -13.94 2.72
C HIS A 87 15.26 -13.87 2.22
N LYS A 88 14.37 -14.64 2.85
CA LYS A 88 12.93 -14.47 2.68
C LYS A 88 12.47 -13.13 3.26
N ILE A 89 12.08 -12.21 2.39
CA ILE A 89 11.49 -10.93 2.81
C ILE A 89 10.10 -11.17 3.41
N LYS A 90 9.89 -10.61 4.61
CA LYS A 90 8.57 -10.49 5.24
C LYS A 90 7.92 -9.18 4.81
N PHE A 91 6.66 -9.25 4.41
CA PHE A 91 5.85 -8.06 4.12
C PHE A 91 4.89 -7.79 5.27
N PHE A 92 4.77 -6.53 5.66
CA PHE A 92 3.82 -6.08 6.68
C PHE A 92 2.91 -5.00 6.09
N GLY A 93 1.65 -5.36 5.82
CA GLY A 93 0.63 -4.47 5.29
C GLY A 93 -0.09 -3.70 6.40
N SER A 94 -0.31 -2.40 6.23
CA SER A 94 -1.15 -1.60 7.15
C SER A 94 -1.88 -0.49 6.39
N PRO A 95 -3.21 -0.36 6.50
CA PRO A 95 -3.94 0.75 5.91
C PRO A 95 -3.80 2.02 6.76
N TRP A 96 -3.92 3.18 6.13
CA TRP A 96 -4.11 4.46 6.83
C TRP A 96 -5.59 4.81 7.01
N ALA A 97 -6.44 4.43 6.06
CA ALA A 97 -7.87 4.68 6.08
C ALA A 97 -8.64 3.57 5.36
N ALA A 98 -9.90 3.38 5.76
CA ALA A 98 -10.89 2.67 4.95
C ALA A 98 -11.38 3.58 3.80
N PRO A 99 -11.99 3.01 2.74
CA PRO A 99 -12.64 3.82 1.71
C PRO A 99 -13.60 4.85 2.32
N ALA A 100 -13.64 6.05 1.74
CA ALA A 100 -14.35 7.19 2.32
C ALA A 100 -15.83 6.86 2.65
N TRP A 101 -16.50 6.15 1.75
CA TRP A 101 -17.91 5.78 1.89
C TRP A 101 -18.20 4.81 3.05
N MET A 102 -17.17 4.15 3.61
CA MET A 102 -17.30 3.30 4.80
C MET A 102 -17.17 4.08 6.12
N LYS A 103 -16.80 5.37 6.06
CA LYS A 103 -16.48 6.19 7.23
C LYS A 103 -17.60 7.17 7.56
N ASN A 104 -17.81 7.42 8.85
CA ASN A 104 -18.88 8.29 9.36
C ASN A 104 -18.77 9.76 8.90
N ASN A 105 -17.55 10.22 8.58
CA ASN A 105 -17.29 11.56 8.05
C ASN A 105 -17.21 11.60 6.51
N SER A 106 -17.29 10.46 5.82
CA SER A 106 -17.15 10.39 4.36
C SER A 106 -15.85 10.98 3.81
N GLU A 107 -14.78 10.98 4.59
CA GLU A 107 -13.46 11.51 4.20
C GLU A 107 -12.38 10.44 4.31
N LEU A 108 -11.38 10.45 3.43
CA LEU A 108 -10.17 9.64 3.59
C LEU A 108 -9.23 10.21 4.64
N VAL A 109 -9.14 11.54 4.65
CA VAL A 109 -8.31 12.34 5.55
C VAL A 109 -9.09 12.75 6.81
N HIS A 110 -8.40 13.39 7.77
CA HIS A 110 -8.99 13.95 9.00
C HIS A 110 -9.62 12.94 9.98
N GLY A 111 -9.22 11.67 9.94
CA GLY A 111 -9.68 10.65 10.90
C GLY A 111 -11.08 10.13 10.56
N GLY A 112 -11.88 9.78 11.58
CA GLY A 112 -13.20 9.15 11.43
C GLY A 112 -13.20 7.66 11.75
N TYR A 113 -14.39 7.11 11.91
CA TYR A 113 -14.61 5.70 12.28
C TYR A 113 -15.44 4.99 11.21
N LEU A 114 -15.30 3.66 11.13
CA LEU A 114 -16.20 2.86 10.33
C LEU A 114 -17.64 3.06 10.81
N ILE A 115 -18.57 3.13 9.86
CA ILE A 115 -19.99 3.26 10.17
C ILE A 115 -20.48 1.98 10.86
N GLY A 116 -21.20 2.14 11.97
CA GLY A 116 -21.81 1.01 12.70
C GLY A 116 -20.91 0.42 13.79
N GLN A 117 -21.06 -0.88 14.03
CA GLN A 117 -20.35 -1.63 15.08
C GLN A 117 -19.60 -2.85 14.53
N PRO A 118 -18.56 -3.36 15.25
CA PRO A 118 -17.88 -4.60 14.88
C PRO A 118 -18.86 -5.76 14.63
N GLY A 119 -18.74 -6.41 13.47
CA GLY A 119 -19.63 -7.49 13.03
C GLY A 119 -20.77 -7.05 12.10
N GLU A 120 -21.00 -5.75 11.95
CA GLU A 120 -21.95 -5.20 10.98
C GLU A 120 -21.35 -5.06 9.58
N LYS A 121 -22.18 -4.60 8.62
CA LYS A 121 -21.86 -4.63 7.19
C LYS A 121 -20.55 -3.91 6.84
N TYR A 122 -20.32 -2.69 7.33
CA TYR A 122 -19.11 -1.93 6.99
C TYR A 122 -17.84 -2.55 7.60
N TYR A 123 -17.93 -3.06 8.83
CA TYR A 123 -16.81 -3.78 9.46
C TYR A 123 -16.49 -5.08 8.73
N LYS A 124 -17.52 -5.83 8.31
CA LYS A 124 -17.34 -7.05 7.50
C LYS A 124 -16.76 -6.75 6.13
N THR A 125 -17.23 -5.69 5.45
CA THR A 125 -16.69 -5.28 4.15
C THR A 125 -15.25 -4.79 4.29
N PHE A 126 -14.92 -4.00 5.32
CA PHE A 126 -13.53 -3.60 5.54
C PHE A 126 -12.64 -4.81 5.85
N ALA A 127 -13.12 -5.82 6.59
CA ALA A 127 -12.38 -7.07 6.75
C ALA A 127 -12.18 -7.81 5.41
N LYS A 128 -13.18 -7.86 4.52
CA LYS A 128 -13.03 -8.41 3.15
C LYS A 128 -11.99 -7.61 2.34
N TYR A 129 -11.92 -6.29 2.53
CA TYR A 129 -10.98 -5.41 1.84
C TYR A 129 -9.51 -5.76 2.13
N PHE A 130 -9.18 -6.26 3.33
CA PHE A 130 -7.82 -6.76 3.62
C PHE A 130 -7.48 -8.08 2.91
N VAL A 131 -8.49 -8.87 2.52
CA VAL A 131 -8.30 -10.19 1.91
C VAL A 131 -8.17 -10.08 0.38
N LYS A 132 -8.81 -9.08 -0.22
CA LYS A 132 -8.72 -8.75 -1.65
C LYS A 132 -7.32 -8.27 -2.02
#